data_AF-A0A1G7K1Z0-F1
#
_entry.id   AF-A0A1G7K1Z0-F1
#
_cell.length_a   1.000
_cell.length_b   1.000
_cell.length_c   1.000
_cell.angle_alpha   90.00
_cell.angle_beta   90.00
_cell.angle_gamma   90.00
#
_symmetry.space_group_name_H-M   'P 1'
#
loop_
_entity.id
_entity.type
_entity.pdbx_description
1 polymer ?
#
loop_
_entity_poly.entity_id
_entity_poly.type
_entity_poly.pdbx_seq_one_letter_code
_entity_poly.pdbx_strand_id
1 'polypeptide(L)'
;MRKSGFFIVFFLMANVVCVMAQCNMLIKYSLDEKLTDVRARLSLVSPDGKNCVLLNDTARRTDRQYRLEQLGEYRLMASFYSDKYGCDSLERSFWLRGDELEVATDLSFARGRKNLSDWKCRDSLNSCRFTIEKRYQSSPQVKIRYLCNQKGESGGPHFSIKNESSDTLYGEWLPGFFWGTLSYNVNGKYVGNYKGQICTSWAPAPPLYPDSVKSAWVSSFRVLQLKSGKFRFNVWYSTTEEMRNSVPLACEREKFRWWSKVQDWYLLQCEFEVK
;
A
#
# COMPACT_ATOMS: atom_id res chain seq x y z
N MET A 1 -59.79 -0.37 40.82
CA MET A 1 -58.93 0.19 39.75
C MET A 1 -57.55 0.49 40.31
N ARG A 2 -56.53 -0.29 39.92
CA ARG A 2 -55.13 0.11 39.67
C ARG A 2 -54.35 -1.18 39.40
N LYS A 3 -54.05 -1.43 38.13
CA LYS A 3 -53.13 -2.49 37.70
C LYS A 3 -51.71 -1.95 37.89
N SER A 4 -50.96 -2.51 38.83
CA SER A 4 -49.52 -2.27 38.94
C SER A 4 -48.80 -3.25 38.02
N GLY A 5 -48.44 -2.80 36.83
CA GLY A 5 -47.54 -3.51 35.93
C GLY A 5 -46.11 -3.37 36.43
N PHE A 6 -45.48 -4.49 36.78
CA PHE A 6 -44.04 -4.56 37.03
C PHE A 6 -43.31 -4.46 35.68
N PHE A 7 -42.63 -3.34 35.43
CA PHE A 7 -41.68 -3.19 34.32
C PHE A 7 -40.34 -3.79 34.76
N ILE A 8 -39.95 -4.92 34.18
CA ILE A 8 -38.58 -5.43 34.25
C ILE A 8 -37.81 -4.76 33.10
N VAL A 9 -36.95 -3.80 33.45
CA VAL A 9 -35.98 -3.22 32.52
C VAL A 9 -34.81 -4.20 32.40
N PHE A 10 -34.73 -4.92 31.28
CA PHE A 10 -33.56 -5.71 30.91
C PHE A 10 -32.44 -4.73 30.50
N PHE A 11 -31.50 -4.50 31.41
CA PHE A 11 -30.22 -3.85 31.08
C PHE A 11 -29.36 -4.86 30.30
N LEU A 12 -29.51 -4.87 28.97
CA LEU A 12 -28.56 -5.52 28.07
C LEU A 12 -27.26 -4.72 28.11
N MET A 13 -26.37 -5.08 29.03
CA MET A 13 -24.95 -4.74 28.95
C MET A 13 -24.41 -5.38 27.67
N ALA A 14 -24.43 -4.63 26.58
CA ALA A 14 -23.68 -4.96 25.39
C ALA A 14 -22.19 -4.96 25.78
N ASN A 15 -21.66 -6.14 26.10
CA ASN A 15 -20.23 -6.35 26.15
C ASN A 15 -19.71 -6.10 24.73
N VAL A 16 -19.30 -4.87 24.45
CA VAL A 16 -18.44 -4.56 23.31
C VAL A 16 -17.13 -5.27 23.62
N VAL A 17 -17.03 -6.52 23.18
CA VAL A 17 -15.76 -7.24 23.13
C VAL A 17 -14.90 -6.42 22.17
N CYS A 18 -14.06 -5.56 22.74
CA CYS A 18 -13.08 -4.79 21.99
C CYS A 18 -12.03 -5.79 21.53
N VAL A 19 -12.25 -6.38 20.36
CA VAL A 19 -11.26 -7.24 19.73
C VAL A 19 -10.09 -6.33 19.33
N MET A 20 -8.95 -6.57 19.98
CA MET A 20 -7.74 -5.80 19.74
C MET A 20 -7.05 -6.34 18.47
N ALA A 21 -6.95 -5.52 17.43
CA ALA A 21 -5.95 -5.76 16.39
C ALA A 21 -4.61 -5.30 16.94
N GLN A 22 -3.56 -6.11 16.80
CA GLN A 22 -2.19 -5.66 17.05
C GLN A 22 -1.46 -5.63 15.73
N CYS A 23 -1.52 -4.48 15.04
CA CYS A 23 -0.80 -4.26 13.79
C CYS A 23 0.13 -3.06 13.94
N ASN A 24 1.35 -3.17 13.41
CA ASN A 24 2.25 -2.03 13.34
C ASN A 24 1.99 -1.26 12.05
N MET A 25 1.85 0.05 12.21
CA MET A 25 1.82 1.00 11.11
C MET A 25 3.19 1.64 10.93
N LEU A 26 3.79 1.44 9.76
CA LEU A 26 4.98 2.18 9.34
C LEU A 26 4.58 3.53 8.77
N ILE A 27 5.05 4.61 9.37
CA ILE A 27 4.84 5.98 8.93
C ILE A 27 6.12 6.44 8.23
N LYS A 28 6.01 6.73 6.93
CA LYS A 28 7.06 7.34 6.12
C LYS A 28 6.67 8.77 5.81
N TYR A 29 7.59 9.69 6.07
CA TYR A 29 7.39 11.09 5.85
C TYR A 29 8.58 11.71 5.11
N SER A 30 8.28 12.59 4.15
CA SER A 30 9.28 13.38 3.42
C SER A 30 8.78 14.78 3.11
N LEU A 31 9.71 15.73 3.11
CA LEU A 31 9.49 17.15 2.81
C LEU A 31 10.56 17.66 1.85
N ASP A 32 10.13 18.20 0.71
CA ASP A 32 10.99 18.85 -0.30
C ASP A 32 11.83 19.97 0.34
N GLU A 33 13.11 20.02 -0.03
CA GLU A 33 14.09 20.99 0.48
C GLU A 33 13.65 22.46 0.30
N LYS A 34 12.90 22.75 -0.78
CA LYS A 34 12.38 24.08 -1.10
C LYS A 34 11.34 24.58 -0.09
N LEU A 35 10.79 23.70 0.73
CA LEU A 35 9.78 23.99 1.74
C LEU A 35 10.45 24.16 3.11
N THR A 36 11.10 25.29 3.35
CA THR A 36 11.98 25.50 4.53
C THR A 36 11.26 25.83 5.83
N ASP A 37 10.03 26.33 5.77
CA ASP A 37 9.24 26.85 6.89
C ASP A 37 7.97 26.02 7.15
N VAL A 38 8.00 24.75 6.75
CA VAL A 38 6.84 23.87 6.80
C VAL A 38 6.87 23.00 8.05
N ARG A 39 5.72 22.98 8.74
CA ARG A 39 5.42 22.01 9.80
C ARG A 39 4.36 21.05 9.31
N ALA A 40 4.71 19.77 9.25
CA ALA A 40 3.77 18.70 8.94
C ALA A 40 3.21 18.11 10.23
N ARG A 41 1.91 17.81 10.23
CA ARG A 41 1.25 17.08 11.31
C ARG A 41 0.48 15.89 10.76
N LEU A 42 0.65 14.74 11.38
CA LEU A 42 -0.16 13.55 11.14
C LEU A 42 -0.87 13.19 12.44
N SER A 43 -2.20 13.18 12.42
CA SER A 43 -3.02 12.83 13.59
C SER A 43 -3.94 11.67 13.24
N LEU A 44 -4.16 10.76 14.18
CA LEU A 44 -4.96 9.56 14.03
C LEU A 44 -6.08 9.57 15.05
N VAL A 45 -7.30 9.37 14.59
CA VAL A 45 -8.45 9.07 15.43
C VAL A 45 -8.70 7.58 15.38
N SER A 46 -8.63 6.91 16.54
CA SER A 46 -8.92 5.48 16.70
C SER A 46 -10.43 5.20 16.65
N PRO A 47 -10.82 3.91 16.50
CA PRO A 47 -12.22 3.49 16.51
C PRO A 47 -13.02 3.95 17.74
N ASP A 48 -12.39 3.99 18.92
CA ASP A 48 -12.98 4.52 20.15
C ASP A 48 -13.06 6.06 20.23
N GLY A 49 -12.64 6.76 19.18
CA GLY A 49 -12.66 8.21 19.08
C GLY A 49 -11.47 8.93 19.74
N LYS A 50 -10.50 8.23 20.33
CA LYS A 50 -9.29 8.89 20.85
C LYS A 50 -8.45 9.46 19.71
N ASN A 51 -7.91 10.65 19.93
CA ASN A 51 -7.05 11.34 18.97
C ASN A 51 -5.59 11.26 19.44
N CYS A 52 -4.69 10.83 18.56
CA CYS A 52 -3.26 10.75 18.79
C CYS A 52 -2.51 11.55 17.73
N VAL A 53 -1.47 12.28 18.13
CA VAL A 53 -0.54 12.93 17.20
C VAL A 53 0.60 11.97 16.92
N LEU A 54 0.65 11.45 15.69
CA LEU A 54 1.67 10.50 15.24
C LEU A 54 2.95 11.19 14.78
N LEU A 55 2.79 12.36 14.17
CA LEU A 55 3.87 13.21 13.69
C LEU A 55 3.48 14.67 13.93
N ASN A 56 4.40 15.46 14.45
CA ASN A 56 4.30 16.91 14.49
C ASN A 56 5.72 17.45 14.41
N ASP A 57 6.22 17.58 13.19
CA ASP A 57 7.65 17.64 12.93
C ASP A 57 7.96 18.67 11.84
N THR A 58 9.18 19.21 11.92
CA THR A 58 9.80 20.06 10.89
C THR A 58 10.95 19.32 10.19
N ALA A 59 11.21 18.07 10.58
CA ALA A 59 12.21 17.22 9.94
C ALA A 59 11.97 17.11 8.43
N ARG A 60 13.05 16.83 7.69
CA ARG A 60 12.98 16.61 6.24
C ARG A 60 12.49 15.22 5.88
N ARG A 61 12.79 14.24 6.73
CA ARG A 61 12.42 12.84 6.53
C ARG A 61 12.29 12.13 7.87
N THR A 62 11.33 11.21 7.97
CA THR A 62 11.13 10.42 9.18
C THR A 62 10.48 9.09 8.83
N ASP A 63 11.00 8.02 9.41
CA ASP A 63 10.39 6.69 9.39
C ASP A 63 10.10 6.29 10.85
N ARG A 64 8.83 6.07 11.21
CA ARG A 64 8.40 5.71 12.57
C ARG A 64 7.42 4.55 12.57
N GLN A 65 7.50 3.70 13.58
CA GLN A 65 6.51 2.65 13.81
C GLN A 65 5.48 3.15 14.83
N TYR A 66 4.20 2.88 14.56
CA TYR A 66 3.11 3.16 15.49
C TYR A 66 2.23 1.92 15.65
N ARG A 67 1.84 1.60 16.88
CA ARG A 67 1.02 0.42 17.17
C ARG A 67 -0.46 0.79 17.04
N LEU A 68 -1.18 0.13 16.14
CA LEU A 68 -2.63 0.16 16.06
C LEU A 68 -3.16 -0.93 16.99
N GLU A 69 -4.06 -0.56 17.92
CA GLU A 69 -4.47 -1.43 19.04
C GLU A 69 -5.89 -1.99 18.90
N GLN A 70 -6.73 -1.38 18.05
CA GLN A 70 -8.16 -1.67 17.97
C GLN A 70 -8.55 -2.11 16.55
N LEU A 71 -9.56 -2.98 16.43
CA LEU A 71 -10.26 -3.20 15.17
C LEU A 71 -11.27 -2.09 14.88
N GLY A 72 -11.58 -1.91 13.60
CA GLY A 72 -12.58 -0.94 13.12
C GLY A 72 -11.98 0.21 12.32
N GLU A 73 -12.74 1.29 12.22
CA GLU A 73 -12.38 2.46 11.41
C GLU A 73 -11.42 3.40 12.12
N TYR A 74 -10.31 3.68 11.46
CA TYR A 74 -9.37 4.74 11.82
C TYR A 74 -9.53 5.90 10.85
N ARG A 75 -9.35 7.12 11.36
CA ARG A 75 -9.29 8.33 10.54
C ARG A 75 -7.94 8.99 10.70
N LEU A 76 -7.22 9.14 9.60
CA LEU A 76 -5.87 9.68 9.56
C LEU A 76 -5.89 11.03 8.85
N MET A 77 -5.49 12.08 9.56
CA MET A 77 -5.47 13.45 9.08
C MET A 77 -4.04 13.93 8.89
N ALA A 78 -3.68 14.23 7.65
CA ALA A 78 -2.45 14.92 7.32
C ALA A 78 -2.71 16.42 7.27
N SER A 79 -1.79 17.21 7.80
CA SER A 79 -1.88 18.67 7.78
C SER A 79 -0.53 19.29 7.44
N PHE A 80 -0.61 20.42 6.74
CA PHE A 80 0.48 21.28 6.36
C PHE A 80 0.27 22.65 6.99
N TYR A 81 1.32 23.21 7.58
CA TYR A 81 1.32 24.56 8.11
C TYR A 81 2.61 25.28 7.70
N SER A 82 2.49 26.49 7.16
CA SER A 82 3.60 27.42 6.93
C SER A 82 3.09 28.85 6.98
N ASP A 83 3.85 29.75 7.58
CA ASP A 83 3.50 31.17 7.64
C ASP A 83 3.50 31.80 6.24
N LYS A 84 4.38 31.31 5.36
CA LYS A 84 4.51 31.80 3.98
C LYS A 84 3.43 31.26 3.04
N TYR A 85 3.02 30.01 3.24
CA TYR A 85 2.19 29.28 2.28
C TYR A 85 0.76 29.02 2.77
N GLY A 86 0.47 29.30 4.04
CA GLY A 86 -0.80 29.03 4.69
C GLY A 86 -0.89 27.60 5.23
N CYS A 87 -2.12 27.17 5.49
CA CYS A 87 -2.40 25.86 6.05
C CYS A 87 -3.41 25.08 5.19
N ASP A 88 -3.25 23.76 5.17
CA ASP A 88 -4.21 22.86 4.54
C ASP A 88 -4.15 21.46 5.19
N SER A 89 -5.18 20.64 5.01
CA SER A 89 -5.27 19.28 5.54
C SER A 89 -6.14 18.37 4.68
N LEU A 90 -5.88 17.06 4.81
CA LEU A 90 -6.68 16.00 4.20
C LEU A 90 -6.86 14.85 5.20
N GLU A 91 -8.11 14.41 5.38
CA GLU A 91 -8.45 13.23 6.18
C GLU A 91 -8.75 12.02 5.28
N ARG A 92 -8.32 10.83 5.73
CA ARG A 92 -8.65 9.54 5.11
C ARG A 92 -9.03 8.51 6.15
N SER A 93 -10.10 7.78 5.87
CA SER A 93 -10.52 6.62 6.65
C SER A 93 -9.90 5.34 6.13
N PHE A 94 -9.58 4.41 7.04
CA PHE A 94 -9.26 3.03 6.70
C PHE A 94 -9.74 2.09 7.80
N TRP A 95 -10.10 0.88 7.43
CA TRP A 95 -10.58 -0.15 8.36
C TRP A 95 -9.53 -1.23 8.60
N LEU A 96 -9.40 -1.66 9.86
CA LEU A 96 -8.64 -2.86 10.25
C LEU A 96 -9.59 -4.01 10.56
N ARG A 97 -9.27 -5.19 10.02
CA ARG A 97 -10.04 -6.44 10.19
C ARG A 97 -9.33 -7.47 11.05
N GLY A 98 -8.02 -7.33 11.25
CA GLY A 98 -7.20 -8.19 12.11
C GLY A 98 -6.38 -9.22 11.33
N ASP A 99 -6.54 -9.29 10.02
CA ASP A 99 -5.77 -10.13 9.08
C ASP A 99 -4.71 -9.35 8.29
N GLU A 100 -4.55 -8.04 8.59
CA GLU A 100 -3.47 -7.21 8.06
C GLU A 100 -2.10 -7.72 8.54
N LEU A 101 -1.18 -7.98 7.61
CA LEU A 101 0.23 -8.23 7.87
C LEU A 101 1.00 -6.96 8.25
N GLU A 102 0.68 -5.86 7.56
CA GLU A 102 1.35 -4.58 7.72
C GLU A 102 0.39 -3.47 7.27
N VAL A 103 0.46 -2.34 7.95
CA VAL A 103 -0.10 -1.08 7.46
C VAL A 103 1.05 -0.11 7.23
N ALA A 104 1.04 0.61 6.11
CA ALA A 104 2.02 1.64 5.83
C ALA A 104 1.31 2.94 5.43
N THR A 105 1.83 4.05 5.91
CA THR A 105 1.45 5.38 5.45
C THR A 105 2.66 6.07 4.85
N ASP A 106 2.49 6.68 3.68
CA ASP A 106 3.48 7.55 3.05
C ASP A 106 2.89 8.96 2.91
N LEU A 107 3.61 9.94 3.46
CA LEU A 107 3.27 11.35 3.43
C LEU A 107 4.45 12.13 2.83
N SER A 108 4.24 12.68 1.64
CA SER A 108 5.29 13.42 0.92
C SER A 108 4.79 14.80 0.52
N PHE A 109 5.37 15.85 1.10
CA PHE A 109 5.10 17.24 0.73
C PHE A 109 6.16 17.75 -0.23
N ALA A 110 5.70 18.36 -1.31
CA ALA A 110 6.56 18.92 -2.34
C ALA A 110 6.02 20.24 -2.87
N ARG A 111 6.88 20.98 -3.59
CA ARG A 111 6.44 22.14 -4.37
C ARG A 111 6.71 21.90 -5.84
N GLY A 112 5.64 21.67 -6.59
CA GLY A 112 5.69 21.35 -8.02
C GLY A 112 5.14 22.47 -8.89
N ARG A 113 5.26 22.30 -10.21
CA ARG A 113 4.54 23.13 -11.19
C ARG A 113 3.04 22.90 -11.07
N LYS A 114 2.26 23.98 -11.18
CA LYS A 114 0.80 23.91 -11.14
C LYS A 114 0.26 23.14 -12.34
N ASN A 115 0.71 23.50 -13.55
CA ASN A 115 0.38 22.79 -14.78
C ASN A 115 1.56 21.91 -15.22
N LEU A 116 1.36 20.59 -15.19
CA LEU A 116 2.38 19.62 -15.59
C LEU A 116 2.49 19.44 -17.11
N SER A 117 1.43 19.76 -17.87
CA SER A 117 1.41 19.64 -19.33
C SER A 117 1.91 20.89 -20.05
N ASP A 118 2.01 22.03 -19.36
CA ASP A 118 2.58 23.25 -19.90
C ASP A 118 4.00 23.49 -19.35
N TRP A 119 5.00 23.22 -20.19
CA TRP A 119 6.40 23.38 -19.82
C TRP A 119 6.82 24.84 -19.59
N LYS A 120 6.03 25.82 -20.09
CA LYS A 120 6.25 27.26 -19.89
C LYS A 120 5.59 27.79 -18.61
N CYS A 121 4.68 27.03 -18.00
CA CYS A 121 4.04 27.40 -16.75
C CYS A 121 5.08 27.58 -15.63
N ARG A 122 5.19 28.80 -15.12
CA ARG A 122 6.07 29.15 -13.99
C ARG A 122 5.35 29.08 -12.64
N ASP A 123 4.03 28.93 -12.66
CA ASP A 123 3.23 28.84 -11.44
C ASP A 123 3.59 27.56 -10.69
N SER A 124 3.75 27.71 -9.38
CA SER A 124 4.03 26.60 -8.48
C SER A 124 2.99 26.52 -7.39
N LEU A 125 2.82 25.31 -6.92
CA LEU A 125 1.73 24.88 -6.06
C LEU A 125 2.32 23.90 -5.06
N ASN A 126 1.94 24.03 -3.80
CA ASN A 126 2.29 23.03 -2.81
C ASN A 126 1.44 21.80 -3.05
N SER A 127 2.05 20.64 -2.94
CA SER A 127 1.34 19.38 -3.10
C SER A 127 1.72 18.40 -2.02
N CYS A 128 0.78 17.49 -1.77
CA CYS A 128 1.02 16.38 -0.88
C CYS A 128 0.55 15.09 -1.57
N ARG A 129 1.39 14.06 -1.49
CA ARG A 129 0.99 12.68 -1.72
C ARG A 129 0.77 12.02 -0.36
N PHE A 130 -0.45 11.54 -0.11
CA PHE A 130 -0.85 10.91 1.14
C PHE A 130 -1.48 9.54 0.86
N THR A 131 -0.73 8.46 1.11
CA THR A 131 -1.16 7.11 0.79
C THR A 131 -1.22 6.24 2.04
N ILE A 132 -2.28 5.44 2.16
CA ILE A 132 -2.41 4.40 3.18
C ILE A 132 -2.46 3.06 2.45
N GLU A 133 -1.57 2.14 2.80
CA GLU A 133 -1.47 0.82 2.19
C GLU A 133 -1.63 -0.25 3.27
N LYS A 134 -2.57 -1.17 3.07
CA LYS A 134 -2.78 -2.33 3.93
C LYS A 134 -2.34 -3.58 3.20
N ARG A 135 -1.55 -4.42 3.85
CA ARG A 135 -0.98 -5.63 3.26
C ARG A 135 -1.57 -6.87 3.91
N TYR A 136 -1.88 -7.87 3.09
CA TYR A 136 -2.56 -9.09 3.47
C TYR A 136 -1.86 -10.32 2.89
N GLN A 137 -2.13 -11.49 3.46
CA GLN A 137 -1.83 -12.75 2.80
C GLN A 137 -2.75 -12.94 1.59
N SER A 138 -2.24 -13.55 0.52
CA SER A 138 -3.07 -13.87 -0.64
C SER A 138 -4.19 -14.85 -0.30
N SER A 139 -5.33 -14.70 -0.97
CA SER A 139 -6.39 -15.73 -0.97
C SER A 139 -5.82 -17.10 -1.42
N PRO A 140 -6.23 -18.22 -0.79
CA PRO A 140 -5.83 -19.57 -1.22
C PRO A 140 -6.29 -19.93 -2.64
N GLN A 141 -7.22 -19.16 -3.21
CA GLN A 141 -7.69 -19.31 -4.59
C GLN A 141 -6.74 -18.67 -5.62
N VAL A 142 -5.77 -17.87 -5.19
CA VAL A 142 -4.76 -17.28 -6.08
C VAL A 142 -3.45 -18.03 -5.88
N LYS A 143 -3.01 -18.74 -6.91
CA LYS A 143 -1.89 -19.70 -6.82
C LYS A 143 -0.74 -19.25 -7.69
N ILE A 144 0.48 -19.35 -7.17
CA ILE A 144 1.71 -19.11 -7.92
C ILE A 144 2.58 -20.37 -7.94
N ARG A 145 3.16 -20.70 -9.10
CA ARG A 145 4.00 -21.89 -9.28
C ARG A 145 5.23 -21.58 -10.13
N TYR A 146 6.39 -22.09 -9.72
CA TYR A 146 7.61 -22.07 -10.53
C TYR A 146 7.56 -23.14 -11.62
N LEU A 147 7.92 -22.76 -12.84
CA LEU A 147 7.95 -23.61 -14.02
C LEU A 147 9.40 -23.93 -14.40
N CYS A 148 10.02 -24.90 -13.71
CA CYS A 148 11.45 -25.23 -13.86
C CYS A 148 11.89 -25.59 -15.29
N ASN A 149 10.98 -26.15 -16.09
CA ASN A 149 11.26 -26.54 -17.48
C ASN A 149 11.07 -25.41 -18.49
N GLN A 150 10.65 -24.22 -18.04
CA GLN A 150 10.46 -23.05 -18.89
C GLN A 150 11.37 -21.93 -18.44
N LYS A 151 11.92 -21.21 -19.42
CA LYS A 151 12.74 -20.03 -19.16
C LYS A 151 11.92 -18.80 -19.52
N GLY A 152 11.91 -17.83 -18.62
CA GLY A 152 11.36 -16.51 -18.93
C GLY A 152 12.23 -15.78 -19.94
N GLU A 153 11.82 -14.56 -20.28
CA GLU A 153 12.65 -13.68 -21.10
C GLU A 153 14.06 -13.57 -20.51
N SER A 154 15.06 -13.54 -21.38
CA SER A 154 16.47 -13.44 -20.98
C SER A 154 16.98 -14.62 -20.13
N GLY A 155 16.26 -15.74 -20.03
CA GLY A 155 16.70 -16.92 -19.28
C GLY A 155 16.38 -16.90 -17.79
N GLY A 156 15.57 -15.94 -17.35
CA GLY A 156 15.13 -15.81 -15.95
C GLY A 156 14.15 -16.91 -15.52
N PRO A 157 13.84 -16.98 -14.20
CA PRO A 157 12.89 -17.95 -13.68
C PRO A 157 11.47 -17.63 -14.17
N HIS A 158 10.72 -18.66 -14.57
CA HIS A 158 9.38 -18.54 -15.11
C HIS A 158 8.34 -19.04 -14.11
N PHE A 159 7.23 -18.32 -13.98
CA PHE A 159 6.16 -18.63 -13.04
C PHE A 159 4.80 -18.61 -13.73
N SER A 160 3.87 -19.41 -13.24
CA SER A 160 2.45 -19.35 -13.58
C SER A 160 1.66 -18.87 -12.36
N ILE A 161 0.81 -17.87 -12.56
CA ILE A 161 -0.13 -17.36 -11.59
C ILE A 161 -1.54 -17.72 -12.07
N LYS A 162 -2.27 -18.49 -11.28
CA LYS A 162 -3.66 -18.88 -11.54
C LYS A 162 -4.57 -18.16 -10.57
N ASN A 163 -5.62 -17.54 -11.10
CA ASN A 163 -6.70 -16.96 -10.33
C ASN A 163 -7.91 -17.89 -10.37
N GLU A 164 -8.26 -18.48 -9.24
CA GLU A 164 -9.47 -19.29 -9.04
C GLU A 164 -10.49 -18.55 -8.15
N SER A 165 -10.30 -17.24 -7.92
CA SER A 165 -11.26 -16.41 -7.20
C SER A 165 -12.25 -15.76 -8.17
N SER A 166 -13.30 -15.17 -7.62
CA SER A 166 -14.29 -14.36 -8.36
C SER A 166 -13.81 -12.96 -8.70
N ASP A 167 -12.65 -12.54 -8.18
CA ASP A 167 -12.16 -11.17 -8.31
C ASP A 167 -11.23 -11.03 -9.51
N THR A 168 -11.24 -9.86 -10.13
CA THR A 168 -10.20 -9.49 -11.10
C THR A 168 -8.98 -8.99 -10.36
N LEU A 169 -7.79 -9.51 -10.69
CA LEU A 169 -6.55 -9.16 -9.98
C LEU A 169 -5.69 -8.20 -10.81
N TYR A 170 -5.21 -7.16 -10.13
CA TYR A 170 -4.37 -6.10 -10.65
C TYR A 170 -3.02 -6.15 -9.94
N GLY A 171 -1.91 -6.29 -10.66
CA GLY A 171 -0.59 -6.30 -10.02
C GLY A 171 -0.19 -4.92 -9.48
N GLU A 172 0.61 -4.90 -8.40
CA GLU A 172 1.09 -3.67 -7.71
C GLU A 172 1.71 -2.62 -8.62
N TRP A 173 2.29 -3.12 -9.70
CA TRP A 173 3.14 -2.33 -10.54
C TRP A 173 2.50 -1.96 -11.86
N LEU A 174 1.46 -2.58 -12.36
CA LEU A 174 0.71 -2.11 -13.53
C LEU A 174 -0.52 -3.02 -13.61
N PRO A 175 -1.73 -2.51 -13.85
CA PRO A 175 -2.89 -3.34 -14.17
C PRO A 175 -2.55 -4.39 -15.22
N GLY A 176 -2.76 -5.66 -14.88
CA GLY A 176 -2.45 -6.77 -15.78
C GLY A 176 -1.01 -7.29 -15.81
N PHE A 177 -0.09 -6.65 -15.09
CA PHE A 177 1.28 -7.11 -14.95
C PHE A 177 1.61 -7.48 -13.50
N PHE A 178 1.97 -8.74 -13.30
CA PHE A 178 2.36 -9.26 -12.00
C PHE A 178 3.87 -9.16 -11.85
N TRP A 179 4.32 -7.98 -11.41
CA TRP A 179 5.73 -7.77 -11.10
C TRP A 179 6.01 -8.24 -9.69
N GLY A 180 7.23 -8.72 -9.48
CA GLY A 180 7.63 -9.24 -8.19
C GLY A 180 9.08 -8.98 -7.86
N THR A 181 9.41 -9.27 -6.62
CA THR A 181 10.79 -9.24 -6.11
C THR A 181 11.30 -10.66 -5.98
N LEU A 182 12.51 -10.90 -6.46
CA LEU A 182 13.21 -12.15 -6.22
C LEU A 182 14.22 -11.96 -5.09
N SER A 183 14.25 -12.90 -4.15
CA SER A 183 15.23 -12.98 -3.08
C SER A 183 15.87 -14.37 -3.06
N TYR A 184 17.11 -14.45 -2.57
CA TYR A 184 17.88 -15.69 -2.50
C TYR A 184 18.24 -16.03 -1.05
N ASN A 185 18.28 -17.32 -0.74
CA ASN A 185 18.56 -17.79 0.61
C ASN A 185 20.06 -17.79 0.88
N VAL A 186 20.46 -17.11 1.95
CA VAL A 186 21.80 -17.15 2.53
C VAL A 186 21.65 -17.55 3.99
N ASN A 187 22.14 -18.74 4.34
CA ASN A 187 22.13 -19.26 5.71
C ASN A 187 20.74 -19.21 6.38
N GLY A 188 19.70 -19.62 5.65
CA GLY A 188 18.33 -19.66 6.16
C GLY A 188 17.58 -18.32 6.09
N LYS A 189 18.23 -17.23 5.66
CA LYS A 189 17.61 -15.91 5.49
C LYS A 189 17.51 -15.53 4.01
N TYR A 190 16.33 -15.09 3.58
CA TYR A 190 16.16 -14.54 2.24
C TYR A 190 16.68 -13.10 2.19
N VAL A 191 17.63 -12.85 1.30
CA VAL A 191 18.29 -11.55 1.12
C VAL A 191 18.27 -11.13 -0.35
N GLY A 192 18.57 -9.85 -0.59
CA GLY A 192 18.58 -9.27 -1.94
C GLY A 192 17.17 -9.22 -2.53
N ASN A 193 16.38 -8.20 -2.20
CA ASN A 193 15.07 -7.97 -2.84
C ASN A 193 15.28 -7.36 -4.23
N TYR A 194 15.82 -8.15 -5.14
CA TYR A 194 16.08 -7.72 -6.50
C TYR A 194 14.75 -7.44 -7.20
N LYS A 195 14.48 -6.14 -7.37
CA LYS A 195 13.38 -5.66 -8.18
C LYS A 195 13.81 -5.80 -9.63
N GLY A 196 13.05 -6.57 -10.39
CA GLY A 196 13.22 -6.60 -11.83
C GLY A 196 12.12 -5.87 -12.55
N GLN A 197 12.53 -5.12 -13.58
CA GLN A 197 11.65 -4.92 -14.72
C GLN A 197 11.25 -6.32 -15.23
N ILE A 198 10.00 -6.46 -15.63
CA ILE A 198 9.48 -7.63 -16.33
C ILE A 198 8.95 -7.10 -17.64
N CYS A 199 9.65 -7.45 -18.72
CA CYS A 199 9.26 -7.38 -20.12
C CYS A 199 8.63 -6.07 -20.62
N THR A 200 9.33 -5.43 -21.56
CA THR A 200 8.86 -4.27 -22.32
C THR A 200 7.90 -4.63 -23.47
N SER A 201 7.68 -5.92 -23.77
CA SER A 201 6.90 -6.33 -24.95
C SER A 201 5.40 -6.53 -24.71
N TRP A 202 4.88 -6.17 -23.53
CA TRP A 202 3.49 -6.47 -23.16
C TRP A 202 2.66 -5.26 -22.72
N ALA A 203 2.97 -4.05 -23.19
CA ALA A 203 2.09 -2.89 -23.00
C ALA A 203 0.86 -2.94 -23.93
N PRO A 204 -0.39 -3.04 -23.40
CA PRO A 204 -0.83 -3.51 -22.08
C PRO A 204 -1.55 -4.88 -22.14
N ALA A 205 -1.07 -5.86 -21.39
CA ALA A 205 -1.81 -7.10 -21.14
C ALA A 205 -2.97 -6.85 -20.15
N PRO A 206 -4.15 -7.49 -20.31
CA PRO A 206 -5.32 -7.27 -19.43
C PRO A 206 -5.05 -7.67 -17.97
N PRO A 207 -5.86 -7.26 -16.97
CA PRO A 207 -5.78 -7.83 -15.61
C PRO A 207 -5.92 -9.36 -15.59
N LEU A 208 -5.63 -10.00 -14.45
CA LEU A 208 -5.87 -11.44 -14.30
C LEU A 208 -7.33 -11.66 -13.89
N TYR A 209 -8.16 -11.98 -14.86
CA TYR A 209 -9.59 -12.24 -14.66
C TYR A 209 -9.86 -13.50 -13.81
N PRO A 210 -11.09 -13.67 -13.31
CA PRO A 210 -11.53 -14.92 -12.69
C PRO A 210 -11.25 -16.14 -13.57
N ASP A 211 -10.90 -17.26 -12.94
CA ASP A 211 -10.60 -18.55 -13.59
C ASP A 211 -9.55 -18.52 -14.70
N SER A 212 -8.64 -17.52 -14.67
CA SER A 212 -7.61 -17.34 -15.69
C SER A 212 -6.19 -17.60 -15.17
N VAL A 213 -5.26 -17.75 -16.11
CA VAL A 213 -3.84 -18.00 -15.83
C VAL A 213 -2.99 -16.98 -16.57
N LYS A 214 -1.96 -16.47 -15.91
CA LYS A 214 -0.90 -15.67 -16.53
C LYS A 214 0.48 -16.19 -16.17
N SER A 215 1.44 -15.88 -17.03
CA SER A 215 2.84 -16.08 -16.76
C SER A 215 3.48 -14.83 -16.14
N ALA A 216 4.48 -15.03 -15.29
CA ALA A 216 5.34 -13.98 -14.76
C ALA A 216 6.82 -14.43 -14.83
N TRP A 217 7.75 -13.52 -15.11
CA TRP A 217 9.20 -13.81 -15.12
C TRP A 217 10.02 -12.59 -14.76
N VAL A 218 11.15 -12.74 -14.07
CA VAL A 218 11.96 -11.58 -13.66
C VAL A 218 13.00 -11.23 -14.74
N SER A 219 12.78 -10.19 -15.56
CA SER A 219 13.61 -9.93 -16.76
C SER A 219 14.92 -9.18 -16.49
N SER A 220 15.07 -8.47 -15.36
CA SER A 220 16.34 -7.83 -14.99
C SER A 220 17.42 -8.79 -14.48
N PHE A 221 17.09 -10.08 -14.30
CA PHE A 221 18.01 -11.06 -13.70
C PHE A 221 19.11 -11.56 -14.62
N ARG A 222 19.11 -11.19 -15.91
CA ARG A 222 20.15 -11.62 -16.86
C ARG A 222 21.57 -11.26 -16.40
N VAL A 223 21.72 -10.17 -15.64
CA VAL A 223 23.01 -9.72 -15.09
C VAL A 223 23.48 -10.63 -13.94
N LEU A 224 22.55 -11.26 -13.24
CA LEU A 224 22.82 -12.14 -12.11
C LEU A 224 22.50 -13.57 -12.56
N GLN A 225 23.48 -14.26 -13.17
CA GLN A 225 23.36 -15.70 -13.40
C GLN A 225 22.82 -16.36 -12.13
N LEU A 226 21.64 -16.99 -12.22
CA LEU A 226 21.03 -17.64 -11.07
C LEU A 226 21.98 -18.75 -10.60
N LYS A 227 22.65 -18.50 -9.49
CA LYS A 227 23.44 -19.53 -8.81
C LYS A 227 22.49 -20.64 -8.37
N SER A 228 23.00 -21.85 -8.29
CA SER A 228 22.25 -22.94 -7.67
C SER A 228 21.90 -22.58 -6.22
N GLY A 229 20.70 -22.94 -5.79
CA GLY A 229 20.21 -22.64 -4.45
C GLY A 229 18.72 -22.31 -4.37
N LYS A 230 18.30 -21.92 -3.16
CA LYS A 230 16.90 -21.62 -2.83
C LYS A 230 16.58 -20.14 -3.04
N PHE A 231 15.45 -19.89 -3.67
CA PHE A 231 14.95 -18.56 -4.00
C PHE A 231 13.50 -18.40 -3.53
N ARG A 232 13.07 -17.15 -3.41
CA ARG A 232 11.70 -16.76 -3.10
C ARG A 232 11.30 -15.61 -3.99
N PHE A 233 10.19 -15.81 -4.71
CA PHE A 233 9.57 -14.81 -5.56
C PHE A 233 8.28 -14.31 -4.91
N ASN A 234 8.19 -12.99 -4.73
CA ASN A 234 7.06 -12.31 -4.11
C ASN A 234 6.37 -11.41 -5.13
N VAL A 235 5.05 -11.50 -5.23
CA VAL A 235 4.22 -10.68 -6.11
C VAL A 235 3.12 -10.05 -5.27
N TRP A 236 2.93 -8.74 -5.40
CA TRP A 236 1.82 -8.02 -4.78
C TRP A 236 0.72 -7.77 -5.81
N TYR A 237 -0.53 -7.99 -5.41
CA TYR A 237 -1.70 -7.70 -6.24
C TYR A 237 -2.83 -7.05 -5.42
N SER A 238 -3.77 -6.41 -6.11
CA SER A 238 -5.02 -5.89 -5.56
C SER A 238 -6.20 -6.46 -6.33
N THR A 239 -7.39 -6.42 -5.73
CA THR A 239 -8.68 -6.72 -6.36
C THR A 239 -9.40 -5.46 -6.83
N THR A 240 -8.82 -4.27 -6.59
CA THR A 240 -9.35 -2.98 -7.07
C THR A 240 -8.55 -2.53 -8.29
N GLU A 241 -9.25 -2.09 -9.33
CA GLU A 241 -8.63 -1.60 -10.58
C GLU A 241 -7.86 -0.30 -10.34
N GLU A 242 -6.52 -0.34 -10.35
CA GLU A 242 -5.72 0.88 -10.25
C GLU A 242 -4.44 0.88 -11.11
N MET A 243 -4.27 1.94 -11.92
CA MET A 243 -3.06 2.20 -12.71
C MET A 243 -1.90 2.66 -11.81
N ARG A 244 -0.82 1.86 -11.76
CA ARG A 244 0.44 1.97 -10.97
C ARG A 244 0.86 3.33 -10.39
N ASN A 245 0.66 4.43 -11.09
CA ASN A 245 1.31 5.70 -10.74
C ASN A 245 0.34 6.83 -10.42
N SER A 246 -0.96 6.59 -10.51
CA SER A 246 -1.95 7.58 -10.13
C SER A 246 -2.36 7.33 -8.69
N VAL A 247 -1.70 8.00 -7.76
CA VAL A 247 -2.44 8.44 -6.58
C VAL A 247 -3.46 9.44 -7.12
N PRO A 248 -4.78 9.21 -7.02
CA PRO A 248 -5.77 10.06 -7.68
C PRO A 248 -5.79 11.45 -7.03
N LEU A 249 -6.18 12.45 -7.83
CA LEU A 249 -6.35 13.81 -7.33
C LEU A 249 -7.50 13.77 -6.32
N ALA A 250 -7.18 14.01 -5.05
CA ALA A 250 -8.16 14.07 -3.99
C ALA A 250 -8.90 15.40 -3.99
N CYS A 251 -8.14 16.50 -4.03
CA CYS A 251 -8.66 17.84 -4.16
C CYS A 251 -7.55 18.81 -4.59
N GLU A 252 -7.96 19.91 -5.21
CA GLU A 252 -7.10 21.03 -5.53
C GLU A 252 -7.77 22.33 -5.09
N ARG A 253 -7.01 23.15 -4.38
CA ARG A 253 -7.34 24.50 -3.95
C ARG A 253 -6.30 25.46 -4.52
N GLU A 254 -6.54 26.76 -4.42
CA GLU A 254 -5.71 27.79 -5.04
C GLU A 254 -4.19 27.61 -4.80
N LYS A 255 -3.82 27.24 -3.57
CA LYS A 255 -2.42 27.11 -3.12
C LYS A 255 -1.98 25.67 -2.82
N PHE A 256 -2.89 24.70 -2.89
CA PHE A 256 -2.65 23.33 -2.42
C PHE A 256 -3.29 22.25 -3.29
N ARG A 257 -2.56 21.16 -3.52
CA ARG A 257 -3.04 19.97 -4.24
C ARG A 257 -2.76 18.72 -3.46
N TRP A 258 -3.81 17.96 -3.20
CA TRP A 258 -3.74 16.69 -2.50
C TRP A 258 -3.93 15.54 -3.48
N TRP A 259 -3.00 14.61 -3.45
CA TRP A 259 -3.13 13.31 -4.07
C TRP A 259 -3.27 12.30 -2.95
N SER A 260 -4.33 11.48 -2.96
CA SER A 260 -4.46 10.47 -1.91
C SER A 260 -5.12 9.18 -2.37
N LYS A 261 -4.65 8.05 -1.79
CA LYS A 261 -5.20 6.71 -2.00
C LYS A 261 -5.21 5.91 -0.68
N VAL A 262 -6.17 5.01 -0.54
CA VAL A 262 -6.19 3.95 0.47
C VAL A 262 -6.26 2.63 -0.29
N GLN A 263 -5.30 1.74 -0.09
CA GLN A 263 -5.09 0.61 -0.98
C GLN A 263 -4.82 -0.69 -0.23
N ASP A 264 -5.46 -1.77 -0.68
CA ASP A 264 -5.24 -3.11 -0.19
C ASP A 264 -4.34 -3.89 -1.16
N TRP A 265 -3.30 -4.53 -0.61
CA TRP A 265 -2.32 -5.33 -1.32
C TRP A 265 -2.23 -6.74 -0.74
N TYR A 266 -2.17 -7.76 -1.59
CA TYR A 266 -2.12 -9.16 -1.22
C TYR A 266 -0.80 -9.78 -1.71
N LEU A 267 -0.09 -10.48 -0.81
CA LEU A 267 1.20 -11.10 -1.11
C LEU A 267 1.03 -12.53 -1.63
N LEU A 268 1.42 -12.77 -2.88
CA LEU A 268 1.70 -14.09 -3.44
C LEU A 268 3.18 -14.42 -3.27
N GLN A 269 3.48 -15.57 -2.68
CA GLN A 269 4.85 -16.02 -2.47
C GLN A 269 5.08 -17.40 -3.09
N CYS A 270 6.19 -17.56 -3.81
CA CYS A 270 6.65 -18.83 -4.36
C CYS A 270 8.11 -19.08 -3.97
N GLU A 271 8.36 -20.10 -3.16
CA GLU A 271 9.72 -20.60 -2.90
C GLU A 271 10.07 -21.69 -3.91
N PHE A 272 11.28 -21.63 -4.45
CA PHE A 272 11.76 -22.58 -5.46
C PHE A 272 13.26 -22.77 -5.39
N GLU A 273 13.77 -23.79 -6.07
CA GLU A 273 15.19 -24.14 -6.11
C GLU A 273 15.69 -24.16 -7.56
N VAL A 274 16.84 -23.52 -7.78
CA VAL A 274 17.59 -23.60 -9.04
C VAL A 274 18.69 -24.62 -8.83
N LYS A 275 18.77 -25.60 -9.74
CA LYS A 275 19.82 -26.62 -9.75
C LYS A 275 20.96 -26.21 -10.66
#